data_AF-A0A523Q1F9-F1
#
_entry.id   AF-A0A523Q1F9-F1
#
_cell.length_a   1.000
_cell.length_b   1.000
_cell.length_c   1.000
_cell.angle_alpha   90.00
_cell.angle_beta   90.00
_cell.angle_gamma   90.00
#
_symmetry.space_group_name_H-M   'P 1'
#
loop_
_entity.id
_entity.type
_entity.pdbx_description
1 polymer ?
#
loop_
_entity_poly.entity_id
_entity_poly.type
_entity_poly.pdbx_seq_one_letter_code
_entity_poly.pdbx_strand_id
1 'polypeptide(L)'
;MTPDRHLQQTKDQATVLKQQRLLLILLSCALLALSVALLTKSHTTVLEVPSRSRTITITGDRVDGAWLEEMGLYLSHLTLDATPASVGWQHEQILKYVHPELYGALQAELAVQAKRLVDANAATVFWPTQVAPDVKGQRVVVIGRLDTYVNNVKVASGSDVDQAYMASFQARGGRALLKQWQRVPMDDPWLLRLQEEMRKAEEAKEKQRAKK
;
A
#
# COMPACT_ATOMS: atom_id res chain seq x y z
N MET A 1 73.19 3.17 33.88
CA MET A 1 71.98 2.56 33.28
C MET A 1 70.85 2.76 34.27
N THR A 2 69.95 3.72 34.04
CA THR A 2 68.95 4.15 35.04
C THR A 2 67.69 3.26 34.98
N PRO A 3 67.29 2.61 36.09
CA PRO A 3 66.13 1.72 36.14
C PRO A 3 64.80 2.40 35.77
N ASP A 4 64.69 3.70 36.02
CA ASP A 4 63.45 4.47 35.85
C ASP A 4 62.99 4.59 34.39
N ARG A 5 63.93 4.57 33.42
CA ARG A 5 63.59 4.64 31.99
C ARG A 5 62.86 3.40 31.51
N HIS A 6 63.16 2.23 32.05
CA HIS A 6 62.49 0.98 31.70
C HIS A 6 61.06 0.90 32.26
N LEU A 7 60.82 1.48 33.43
CA LEU A 7 59.47 1.60 34.02
C LEU A 7 58.59 2.61 33.28
N GLN A 8 59.17 3.67 32.72
CA GLN A 8 58.45 4.60 31.84
C GLN A 8 58.14 3.95 30.48
N GLN A 9 59.10 3.27 29.85
CA GLN A 9 58.88 2.57 28.58
C GLN A 9 57.77 1.51 28.66
N THR A 10 57.70 0.75 29.75
CA THR A 10 56.66 -0.29 29.92
C THR A 10 55.26 0.29 30.16
N LYS A 11 55.17 1.44 30.83
CA LYS A 11 53.89 2.16 31.01
C LYS A 11 53.38 2.77 29.70
N ASP A 12 54.27 3.35 28.91
CA ASP A 12 53.94 3.92 27.60
C ASP A 12 53.52 2.84 26.59
N GLN A 13 54.15 1.67 26.62
CA GLN A 13 53.72 0.52 25.80
C GLN A 13 52.33 0.02 26.20
N ALA A 14 52.00 0.02 27.49
CA ALA A 14 50.70 -0.42 27.99
C ALA A 14 49.55 0.56 27.61
N THR A 15 49.81 1.86 27.61
CA THR A 15 48.83 2.88 27.15
C THR A 15 48.60 2.81 25.64
N VAL A 16 49.66 2.62 24.85
CA VAL A 16 49.55 2.45 23.39
C VAL A 16 48.73 1.19 23.05
N LEU A 17 48.97 0.07 23.71
CA LEU A 17 48.18 -1.16 23.50
C LEU A 17 46.71 -0.99 23.90
N LYS A 18 46.43 -0.24 24.98
CA LYS A 18 45.04 0.09 25.37
C LYS A 18 44.35 0.98 24.35
N GLN A 19 45.03 1.99 23.83
CA GLN A 19 44.50 2.88 22.79
C GLN A 19 44.22 2.12 21.49
N GLN A 20 45.13 1.23 21.07
CA GLN A 20 44.95 0.37 19.90
C GLN A 20 43.74 -0.57 20.07
N ARG A 21 43.58 -1.20 21.24
CA ARG A 21 42.39 -2.03 21.54
C ARG A 21 41.10 -1.22 21.52
N LEU A 22 41.10 -0.01 22.08
CA LEU A 22 39.92 0.86 22.08
C LEU A 22 39.52 1.27 20.66
N LEU A 23 40.49 1.60 19.81
CA LEU A 23 40.26 1.93 18.40
C LEU A 23 39.70 0.73 17.62
N LEU A 24 40.22 -0.48 17.85
CA LEU A 24 39.69 -1.70 17.22
C LEU A 24 38.25 -1.99 17.65
N ILE A 25 37.93 -1.80 18.94
CA ILE A 25 36.57 -1.97 19.45
C ILE A 25 35.62 -0.95 18.80
N LEU A 26 36.00 0.33 18.77
CA LEU A 26 35.22 1.39 18.14
C LEU A 26 34.98 1.12 16.65
N LEU A 27 36.02 0.69 15.93
CA LEU A 27 35.93 0.37 14.50
C LEU A 27 35.00 -0.83 14.27
N SER A 28 35.09 -1.87 15.10
CA SER A 28 34.20 -3.04 15.03
C SER A 28 32.74 -2.67 15.31
N CYS A 29 32.50 -1.79 16.30
CA CYS A 29 31.17 -1.27 16.61
C CYS A 29 30.61 -0.43 15.46
N ALA A 30 31.43 0.42 14.83
CA ALA A 30 31.02 1.21 13.67
C ALA A 30 30.68 0.31 12.47
N LEU A 31 31.46 -0.75 12.24
CA LEU A 31 31.20 -1.73 11.18
C LEU A 31 29.92 -2.52 11.44
N LEU A 32 29.68 -2.92 12.70
CA LEU A 32 28.44 -3.57 13.14
C LEU A 32 27.23 -2.64 12.98
N ALA A 33 27.34 -1.39 13.40
CA ALA A 33 26.28 -0.40 13.22
C ALA A 33 25.97 -0.16 11.73
N LEU A 34 26.99 -0.06 10.89
CA LEU A 34 26.83 0.11 9.45
C LEU A 34 26.20 -1.12 8.78
N SER A 35 26.62 -2.33 9.17
CA SER A 35 26.03 -3.56 8.65
C SER A 35 24.57 -3.70 9.07
N VAL A 36 24.22 -3.43 10.34
CA VAL A 36 22.82 -3.38 10.78
C VAL A 36 22.03 -2.33 9.97
N ALA A 37 22.56 -1.14 9.76
CA ALA A 37 21.92 -0.11 8.95
C ALA A 37 21.70 -0.54 7.48
N LEU A 38 22.67 -1.24 6.89
CA LEU A 38 22.57 -1.79 5.54
C LEU A 38 21.56 -2.95 5.46
N LEU A 39 21.46 -3.79 6.49
CA LEU A 39 20.45 -4.86 6.55
C LEU A 39 19.03 -4.29 6.77
N THR A 40 18.90 -3.15 7.46
CA THR A 40 17.60 -2.46 7.59
C THR A 40 17.16 -1.75 6.30
N LYS A 41 18.07 -1.53 5.33
CA LYS A 41 17.70 -1.09 3.98
C LYS A 41 16.96 -2.24 3.29
N SER A 42 15.64 -2.20 3.41
CA SER A 42 14.71 -3.24 2.98
C SER A 42 14.86 -3.53 1.48
N HIS A 43 15.14 -4.79 1.15
CA HIS A 43 15.30 -5.26 -0.22
C HIS A 43 13.97 -5.20 -0.97
N THR A 44 13.96 -4.44 -2.08
CA THR A 44 12.89 -4.43 -3.08
C THR A 44 12.69 -5.83 -3.66
N THR A 45 11.51 -6.41 -3.48
CA THR A 45 11.12 -7.62 -4.23
C THR A 45 10.25 -7.18 -5.39
N VAL A 46 10.76 -7.36 -6.62
CA VAL A 46 10.06 -7.11 -7.87
C VAL A 46 9.37 -8.41 -8.27
N LEU A 47 8.03 -8.42 -8.30
CA LEU A 47 7.26 -9.56 -8.82
C LEU A 47 6.68 -9.15 -10.17
N GLU A 48 7.24 -9.68 -11.26
CA GLU A 48 6.76 -9.41 -12.62
C GLU A 48 5.99 -10.59 -13.20
N VAL A 49 4.88 -10.25 -13.86
CA VAL A 49 4.23 -11.06 -14.89
C VAL A 49 4.36 -10.27 -16.19
N PRO A 50 4.76 -10.88 -17.33
CA PRO A 50 5.28 -10.20 -18.53
C PRO A 50 4.30 -9.29 -19.32
N SER A 51 3.13 -8.94 -18.80
CA SER A 51 2.11 -8.15 -19.53
C SER A 51 1.77 -6.80 -18.90
N ARG A 52 2.57 -6.26 -17.98
CA ARG A 52 2.23 -5.02 -17.24
C ARG A 52 3.19 -3.86 -17.51
N SER A 53 2.64 -2.65 -17.60
CA SER A 53 3.32 -1.41 -18.03
C SER A 53 3.96 -0.57 -16.91
N ARG A 54 3.94 -1.02 -15.63
CA ARG A 54 4.60 -0.34 -14.51
C ARG A 54 5.18 -1.32 -13.50
N THR A 55 6.37 -1.00 -12.98
CA THR A 55 7.10 -1.77 -11.96
C THR A 55 6.47 -1.58 -10.59
N ILE A 56 6.17 -2.69 -9.91
CA ILE A 56 5.69 -2.71 -8.52
C ILE A 56 6.92 -2.80 -7.60
N THR A 57 7.12 -1.79 -6.77
CA THR A 57 8.18 -1.76 -5.77
C THR A 57 7.59 -1.76 -4.36
N ILE A 58 7.85 -2.83 -3.61
CA ILE A 58 7.55 -2.89 -2.17
C ILE A 58 8.82 -2.45 -1.45
N THR A 59 8.78 -1.29 -0.79
CA THR A 59 9.90 -0.77 0.02
C THR A 59 9.59 -1.00 1.49
N GLY A 60 10.17 -2.06 2.07
CA GLY A 60 9.91 -2.44 3.46
C GLY A 60 8.44 -2.77 3.69
N ASP A 61 7.79 -2.03 4.57
CA ASP A 61 6.36 -2.17 4.89
C ASP A 61 5.46 -1.18 4.12
N ARG A 62 5.89 -0.74 2.92
CA ARG A 62 5.10 0.16 2.07
C ARG A 62 5.06 -0.30 0.62
N VAL A 63 3.86 -0.31 0.05
CA VAL A 63 3.62 -0.37 -1.40
C VAL A 63 3.67 1.02 -2.02
N ASP A 64 4.10 1.08 -3.27
CA ASP A 64 4.11 2.31 -4.05
C ASP A 64 2.70 2.74 -4.53
N GLY A 65 2.60 3.97 -5.01
CA GLY A 65 1.33 4.54 -5.48
C GLY A 65 0.76 3.83 -6.71
N ALA A 66 1.62 3.33 -7.60
CA ALA A 66 1.18 2.64 -8.81
C ALA A 66 0.52 1.30 -8.48
N TRP A 67 1.09 0.54 -7.55
CA TRP A 67 0.47 -0.68 -7.04
C TRP A 67 -0.87 -0.38 -6.36
N LEU A 68 -0.92 0.68 -5.54
CA LEU A 68 -2.17 1.10 -4.87
C LEU A 68 -3.25 1.46 -5.90
N GLU A 69 -2.91 2.19 -6.96
CA GLU A 69 -3.84 2.51 -8.06
C GLU A 69 -4.38 1.25 -8.73
N GLU A 70 -3.49 0.35 -9.16
CA GLU A 70 -3.87 -0.89 -9.85
C GLU A 70 -4.73 -1.80 -8.97
N MET A 71 -4.34 -1.95 -7.70
CA MET A 71 -5.09 -2.77 -6.75
C MET A 71 -6.41 -2.13 -6.36
N GLY A 72 -6.49 -0.80 -6.26
CA GLY A 72 -7.75 -0.10 -6.06
C GLY A 72 -8.76 -0.42 -7.17
N LEU A 73 -8.33 -0.29 -8.43
CA LEU A 73 -9.15 -0.60 -9.60
C LEU A 73 -9.54 -2.08 -9.68
N TYR A 74 -8.60 -2.98 -9.38
CA TYR A 74 -8.87 -4.42 -9.37
C TYR A 74 -9.89 -4.79 -8.29
N LEU A 75 -9.74 -4.25 -7.08
CA LEU A 75 -10.69 -4.50 -5.99
C LEU A 75 -12.05 -3.86 -6.26
N SER A 76 -12.11 -2.67 -6.86
CA SER A 76 -13.39 -2.08 -7.27
C SER A 76 -14.10 -2.97 -8.29
N HIS A 77 -13.38 -3.56 -9.23
CA HIS A 77 -13.96 -4.50 -10.19
C HIS A 77 -14.52 -5.75 -9.50
N LEU A 78 -13.75 -6.35 -8.58
CA LEU A 78 -14.20 -7.55 -7.86
C LEU A 78 -15.40 -7.31 -6.94
N THR A 79 -15.61 -6.07 -6.46
CA THR A 79 -16.64 -5.78 -5.45
C THR A 79 -17.84 -5.04 -5.99
N LEU A 80 -17.67 -4.24 -7.05
CA LEU A 80 -18.70 -3.33 -7.56
C LEU A 80 -19.21 -3.71 -8.96
N ASP A 81 -18.52 -4.59 -9.69
CA ASP A 81 -18.95 -5.10 -11.00
C ASP A 81 -19.51 -6.52 -10.88
N ALA A 82 -20.63 -6.67 -10.18
CA ALA A 82 -21.18 -7.99 -9.86
C ALA A 82 -22.52 -8.30 -10.55
N THR A 83 -22.69 -9.57 -10.92
CA THR A 83 -23.94 -10.18 -11.41
C THR A 83 -24.27 -11.41 -10.56
N PRO A 84 -25.50 -11.95 -10.60
CA PRO A 84 -25.84 -13.16 -9.84
C PRO A 84 -24.95 -14.36 -10.18
N ALA A 85 -24.41 -14.41 -11.40
CA ALA A 85 -23.53 -15.48 -11.86
C ALA A 85 -22.05 -15.27 -11.45
N SER A 86 -21.58 -14.02 -11.36
CA SER A 86 -20.17 -13.71 -11.11
C SER A 86 -19.84 -13.51 -9.62
N VAL A 87 -20.82 -13.07 -8.82
CA VAL A 87 -20.59 -12.57 -7.46
C VAL A 87 -19.93 -13.61 -6.54
N GLY A 88 -20.29 -14.89 -6.66
CA GLY A 88 -19.68 -15.97 -5.88
C GLY A 88 -18.18 -16.13 -6.17
N TRP A 89 -17.82 -16.21 -7.45
CA TRP A 89 -16.41 -16.34 -7.87
C TRP A 89 -15.58 -15.10 -7.50
N GLN A 90 -16.16 -13.89 -7.64
CA GLN A 90 -15.50 -12.64 -7.28
C GLN A 90 -15.21 -12.55 -5.78
N HIS A 91 -16.12 -13.02 -4.94
CA HIS A 91 -15.92 -13.10 -3.49
C HIS A 91 -14.78 -14.04 -3.11
N GLU A 92 -14.67 -15.19 -3.78
CA GLU A 92 -13.51 -16.08 -3.56
C GLU A 92 -12.19 -15.43 -3.98
N GLN A 93 -12.18 -14.59 -5.01
CA GLN A 93 -10.97 -13.89 -5.43
C GLN A 93 -10.54 -12.83 -4.41
N ILE A 94 -11.46 -11.99 -3.94
CA ILE A 94 -11.09 -10.92 -2.99
C ILE A 94 -10.54 -11.49 -1.68
N LEU A 95 -11.11 -12.59 -1.19
CA LEU A 95 -10.71 -13.25 0.06
C LEU A 95 -9.23 -13.71 0.06
N LYS A 96 -8.59 -13.88 -1.11
CA LYS A 96 -7.16 -14.20 -1.22
C LYS A 96 -6.24 -13.06 -0.81
N TYR A 97 -6.73 -11.83 -0.85
CA TYR A 97 -5.97 -10.62 -0.56
C TYR A 97 -6.22 -10.08 0.84
N VAL A 98 -7.14 -10.68 1.60
CA VAL A 98 -7.62 -10.15 2.88
C VAL A 98 -6.69 -10.54 4.02
N HIS A 99 -6.51 -9.63 4.98
CA HIS A 99 -5.79 -9.92 6.20
C HIS A 99 -6.52 -11.03 7.00
N PRO A 100 -5.83 -12.07 7.50
CA PRO A 100 -6.49 -13.20 8.19
C PRO A 100 -7.42 -12.80 9.34
N GLU A 101 -7.06 -11.76 10.09
CA GLU A 101 -7.88 -11.20 11.19
C GLU A 101 -9.26 -10.72 10.75
N LEU A 102 -9.42 -10.32 9.48
CA LEU A 102 -10.64 -9.73 8.93
C LEU A 102 -11.38 -10.67 7.99
N TYR A 103 -10.78 -11.82 7.67
CA TYR A 103 -11.31 -12.78 6.71
C TYR A 103 -12.76 -13.15 7.04
N GLY A 104 -13.04 -13.53 8.29
CA GLY A 104 -14.38 -13.97 8.70
C GLY A 104 -15.43 -12.85 8.63
N ALA A 105 -15.08 -11.64 9.07
CA ALA A 105 -16.00 -10.50 9.04
C ALA A 105 -16.33 -10.10 7.59
N LEU A 106 -15.32 -9.98 6.74
CA LEU A 106 -15.50 -9.62 5.34
C LEU A 106 -16.21 -10.72 4.55
N GLN A 107 -15.89 -11.99 4.81
CA GLN A 107 -16.60 -13.12 4.19
C GLN A 107 -18.10 -13.09 4.51
N ALA A 108 -18.47 -12.82 5.76
CA ALA A 108 -19.87 -12.70 6.16
C ALA A 108 -20.56 -11.52 5.47
N GLU A 109 -19.91 -10.36 5.40
CA GLU A 109 -20.45 -9.18 4.73
C GLU A 109 -20.67 -9.43 3.24
N LEU A 110 -19.66 -9.97 2.55
CA LEU A 110 -19.74 -10.34 1.15
C LEU A 110 -20.84 -11.39 0.91
N ALA A 111 -20.98 -12.39 1.77
CA ALA A 111 -22.05 -13.40 1.63
C ALA A 111 -23.46 -12.77 1.71
N VAL A 112 -23.66 -11.81 2.62
CA VAL A 112 -24.92 -11.06 2.73
C VAL A 112 -25.16 -10.21 1.49
N GLN A 113 -24.13 -9.52 0.98
CA GLN A 113 -24.22 -8.72 -0.24
C GLN A 113 -24.55 -9.60 -1.46
N ALA A 114 -23.87 -10.73 -1.63
CA ALA A 114 -24.16 -11.71 -2.69
C ALA A 114 -25.60 -12.18 -2.64
N LYS A 115 -26.07 -12.61 -1.45
CA LYS A 115 -27.44 -13.10 -1.29
C LYS A 115 -28.46 -12.04 -1.69
N ARG A 116 -28.27 -10.78 -1.26
CA ARG A 116 -29.15 -9.67 -1.66
C ARG A 116 -29.15 -9.44 -3.17
N LEU A 117 -27.98 -9.47 -3.79
CA LEU A 117 -27.82 -9.28 -5.23
C LEU A 117 -28.52 -10.40 -6.02
N VAL A 118 -28.37 -11.65 -5.58
CA VAL A 118 -29.04 -12.82 -6.18
C VAL A 118 -30.55 -12.79 -5.96
N ASP A 119 -31.00 -12.58 -4.72
CA ASP A 119 -32.43 -12.56 -4.35
C ASP A 119 -33.17 -11.44 -5.10
N ALA A 120 -32.52 -10.30 -5.33
CA ALA A 120 -33.09 -9.17 -6.06
C ALA A 120 -32.96 -9.31 -7.60
N ASN A 121 -32.31 -10.35 -8.12
CA ASN A 121 -31.91 -10.45 -9.53
C ASN A 121 -31.27 -9.13 -10.03
N ALA A 122 -30.32 -8.64 -9.21
CA ALA A 122 -29.66 -7.37 -9.42
C ALA A 122 -28.29 -7.57 -10.09
N ALA A 123 -27.87 -6.58 -10.86
CA ALA A 123 -26.51 -6.48 -11.40
C ALA A 123 -25.98 -5.07 -11.15
N THR A 124 -24.67 -4.95 -10.99
CA THR A 124 -23.98 -3.69 -10.69
C THR A 124 -22.84 -3.48 -11.67
N VAL A 125 -22.65 -2.24 -12.09
CA VAL A 125 -21.55 -1.82 -12.96
C VAL A 125 -20.98 -0.53 -12.42
N PHE A 126 -19.68 -0.51 -12.20
CA PHE A 126 -18.93 0.61 -11.68
C PHE A 126 -18.06 1.24 -12.76
N TRP A 127 -18.20 2.55 -12.89
CA TRP A 127 -17.51 3.37 -13.87
C TRP A 127 -16.50 4.25 -13.14
N PRO A 128 -15.25 3.80 -12.95
CA PRO A 128 -14.24 4.61 -12.27
C PRO A 128 -13.91 5.87 -13.08
N THR A 129 -13.95 7.02 -12.41
CA THR A 129 -13.62 8.34 -12.98
C THR A 129 -12.29 8.85 -12.45
N GLN A 130 -11.92 8.52 -11.21
CA GLN A 130 -10.68 8.94 -10.58
C GLN A 130 -10.15 7.88 -9.61
N VAL A 131 -8.83 7.76 -9.53
CA VAL A 131 -8.14 6.92 -8.55
C VAL A 131 -7.11 7.78 -7.83
N ALA A 132 -7.15 7.74 -6.50
CA ALA A 132 -6.31 8.58 -5.65
C ALA A 132 -5.57 7.72 -4.61
N PRO A 133 -4.28 7.39 -4.86
CA PRO A 133 -3.47 6.66 -3.89
C PRO A 133 -2.94 7.59 -2.78
N ASP A 134 -3.09 7.20 -1.53
CA ASP A 134 -2.36 7.76 -0.39
C ASP A 134 -1.28 6.76 0.06
N VAL A 135 -0.07 6.97 -0.46
CA VAL A 135 1.11 6.16 -0.16
C VAL A 135 1.51 6.25 1.31
N LYS A 136 1.26 7.38 1.99
CA LYS A 136 1.62 7.52 3.41
C LYS A 136 0.69 6.70 4.29
N GLY A 137 -0.61 6.75 3.99
CA GLY A 137 -1.65 5.99 4.69
C GLY A 137 -1.81 4.55 4.20
N GLN A 138 -1.09 4.12 3.16
CA GLN A 138 -1.20 2.80 2.52
C GLN A 138 -2.65 2.49 2.14
N ARG A 139 -3.31 3.45 1.51
CA ARG A 139 -4.73 3.38 1.11
C ARG A 139 -4.92 3.95 -0.28
N VAL A 140 -6.01 3.58 -0.93
CA VAL A 140 -6.41 4.10 -2.23
C VAL A 140 -7.89 4.38 -2.21
N VAL A 141 -8.29 5.49 -2.83
CA VAL A 141 -9.69 5.81 -3.10
C VAL A 141 -9.95 5.67 -4.57
N VAL A 142 -11.02 4.96 -4.92
CA VAL A 142 -11.57 4.89 -6.26
C VAL A 142 -12.89 5.62 -6.25
N ILE A 143 -13.01 6.62 -7.12
CA ILE A 143 -14.21 7.44 -7.29
C ILE A 143 -14.81 7.08 -8.63
N GLY A 144 -16.12 6.96 -8.67
CA GLY A 144 -16.81 6.65 -9.90
C GLY A 144 -18.31 6.52 -9.71
N ARG A 145 -18.99 6.21 -10.82
CA ARG A 145 -20.44 6.03 -10.83
C ARG A 145 -20.77 4.55 -10.66
N LEU A 146 -21.70 4.23 -9.77
CA LEU A 146 -22.22 2.87 -9.61
C LEU A 146 -23.64 2.78 -10.17
N ASP A 147 -23.79 2.09 -11.29
CA ASP A 147 -25.08 1.76 -11.87
C ASP A 147 -25.58 0.43 -11.31
N THR A 148 -26.84 0.40 -10.88
CA THR A 148 -27.50 -0.83 -10.43
C THR A 148 -28.68 -1.13 -11.34
N TYR A 149 -28.80 -2.39 -11.74
CA TYR A 149 -29.88 -2.92 -12.55
C TYR A 149 -30.63 -3.96 -11.72
N VAL A 150 -31.96 -3.93 -11.75
CA VAL A 150 -32.82 -4.94 -11.11
C VAL A 150 -33.77 -5.44 -12.17
N ASN A 151 -33.80 -6.76 -12.42
CA ASN A 151 -34.59 -7.34 -13.51
C ASN A 151 -34.35 -6.62 -14.86
N ASN A 152 -33.08 -6.35 -15.17
CA ASN A 152 -32.64 -5.65 -16.38
C ASN A 152 -33.09 -4.19 -16.52
N VAL A 153 -33.70 -3.60 -15.49
CA VAL A 153 -34.08 -2.18 -15.46
C VAL A 153 -33.09 -1.41 -14.60
N LYS A 154 -32.53 -0.32 -15.14
CA LYS A 154 -31.62 0.56 -14.39
C LYS A 154 -32.39 1.27 -13.27
N VAL A 155 -31.90 1.14 -12.05
CA VAL A 155 -32.42 1.85 -10.88
C VAL A 155 -31.84 3.27 -10.88
N ALA A 156 -32.70 4.28 -10.92
CA ALA A 156 -32.28 5.69 -10.94
C ALA A 156 -31.68 6.16 -9.59
N SER A 157 -31.95 5.44 -8.50
CA SER A 157 -31.44 5.80 -7.17
C SER A 157 -29.96 5.46 -7.05
N GLY A 158 -29.11 6.50 -6.96
CA GLY A 158 -27.67 6.37 -6.71
C GLY A 158 -26.78 6.30 -7.96
N SER A 159 -27.36 6.28 -9.16
CA SER A 159 -26.62 6.23 -10.44
C SER A 159 -26.11 7.58 -10.93
N ASP A 160 -26.62 8.69 -10.40
CA ASP A 160 -26.35 10.02 -10.96
C ASP A 160 -25.30 10.82 -10.16
N VAL A 161 -24.81 10.25 -9.05
CA VAL A 161 -23.80 10.88 -8.19
C VAL A 161 -22.61 9.94 -8.06
N ASP A 162 -21.42 10.51 -8.19
CA ASP A 162 -20.17 9.79 -7.96
C ASP A 162 -20.10 9.30 -6.51
N GLN A 163 -19.58 8.09 -6.35
CA GLN A 163 -19.35 7.43 -5.08
C GLN A 163 -17.86 7.16 -4.91
N ALA A 164 -17.35 7.36 -3.70
CA ALA A 164 -15.98 7.04 -3.35
C ALA A 164 -15.91 5.72 -2.57
N TYR A 165 -14.97 4.87 -2.94
CA TYR A 165 -14.66 3.61 -2.25
C TYR A 165 -13.19 3.61 -1.84
N MET A 166 -12.92 3.28 -0.59
CA MET A 166 -11.56 3.23 -0.05
C MET A 166 -11.15 1.79 0.26
N ALA A 167 -9.98 1.41 -0.25
CA ALA A 167 -9.24 0.24 0.21
C ALA A 167 -8.05 0.66 1.07
N SER A 168 -7.86 0.03 2.23
CA SER A 168 -6.65 0.19 3.04
C SER A 168 -5.84 -1.11 3.08
N PHE A 169 -4.52 -0.99 3.10
CA PHE A 169 -3.61 -2.11 3.01
C PHE A 169 -2.60 -2.11 4.16
N GLN A 170 -2.19 -3.30 4.55
CA GLN A 170 -1.02 -3.51 5.39
C GLN A 170 0.02 -4.30 4.60
N ALA A 171 1.17 -3.69 4.34
CA ALA A 171 2.31 -4.39 3.78
C ALA A 171 3.13 -5.03 4.91
N ARG A 172 3.37 -6.33 4.80
CA ARG A 172 4.23 -7.10 5.71
C ARG A 172 4.84 -8.28 4.97
N GLY A 173 6.17 -8.43 5.07
CA GLY A 173 6.87 -9.59 4.51
C GLY A 173 6.70 -9.75 2.99
N GLY A 174 6.80 -8.63 2.24
CA GLY A 174 6.71 -8.62 0.78
C GLY A 174 5.30 -8.84 0.21
N ARG A 175 4.25 -8.80 1.04
CA ARG A 175 2.86 -8.87 0.62
C ARG A 175 2.07 -7.71 1.20
N ALA A 176 1.14 -7.17 0.44
CA ALA A 176 0.17 -6.20 0.93
C ALA A 176 -1.21 -6.83 1.00
N LEU A 177 -1.79 -6.80 2.19
CA LEU A 177 -3.08 -7.42 2.52
C LEU A 177 -4.13 -6.34 2.76
N LEU A 178 -5.31 -6.55 2.21
CA LEU A 178 -6.48 -5.71 2.41
C LEU A 178 -6.91 -5.75 3.88
N LYS A 179 -6.92 -4.57 4.51
CA LYS A 179 -7.36 -4.34 5.88
C LYS A 179 -8.74 -3.71 5.94
N GLN A 180 -9.19 -3.03 4.90
CA GLN A 180 -10.52 -2.41 4.90
C GLN A 180 -10.97 -2.15 3.49
N TRP A 181 -12.24 -2.38 3.23
CA TRP A 181 -12.95 -1.96 2.03
C TRP A 181 -14.25 -1.30 2.48
N GLN A 182 -14.46 -0.04 2.12
CA GLN A 182 -15.68 0.66 2.50
C GLN A 182 -16.01 1.83 1.57
N ARG A 183 -17.28 2.19 1.51
CA ARG A 183 -17.71 3.45 0.89
C ARG A 183 -17.29 4.62 1.78
N VAL A 184 -16.80 5.71 1.17
CA VAL A 184 -16.44 6.96 1.83
C VAL A 184 -17.37 8.07 1.33
N PRO A 185 -17.87 8.96 2.20
CA PRO A 185 -18.62 10.13 1.77
C PRO A 185 -17.79 11.05 0.87
N MET A 186 -18.39 11.58 -0.20
CA MET A 186 -17.69 12.48 -1.13
C MET A 186 -17.32 13.83 -0.49
N ASP A 187 -18.03 14.23 0.57
CA ASP A 187 -17.82 15.45 1.34
C ASP A 187 -16.81 15.28 2.49
N ASP A 188 -16.18 14.10 2.61
CA ASP A 188 -15.22 13.83 3.68
C ASP A 188 -13.99 14.77 3.57
N PRO A 189 -13.67 15.56 4.62
CA PRO A 189 -12.59 16.55 4.58
C PRO A 189 -11.20 16.01 4.21
N TRP A 190 -10.89 14.73 4.46
CA TRP A 190 -9.60 14.18 4.04
C TRP A 190 -9.59 13.82 2.55
N LEU A 191 -10.71 13.37 1.98
CA LEU A 191 -10.83 13.05 0.57
C LEU A 191 -10.68 14.31 -0.28
N LEU A 192 -11.36 15.38 0.10
CA LEU A 192 -11.26 16.68 -0.57
C LEU A 192 -9.83 17.21 -0.60
N ARG A 193 -9.08 17.04 0.50
CA ARG A 193 -7.66 17.40 0.55
C ARG A 193 -6.81 16.55 -0.40
N LEU A 194 -7.05 15.24 -0.44
CA LEU A 194 -6.32 14.33 -1.34
C LEU A 194 -6.57 14.69 -2.81
N GLN A 195 -7.82 14.96 -3.18
CA GLN A 195 -8.18 15.38 -4.53
C GLN A 195 -7.51 16.70 -4.92
N GLU A 196 -7.48 17.66 -4.00
CA GLU A 196 -6.83 18.95 -4.22
C GLU A 196 -5.30 18.81 -4.39
N GLU A 197 -4.66 17.96 -3.59
CA GLU A 197 -3.23 17.64 -3.73
C GLU A 197 -2.93 17.00 -5.09
N MET A 198 -3.79 16.09 -5.54
CA MET A 198 -3.66 15.45 -6.85
C MET A 198 -3.84 16.43 -8.01
N ARG A 199 -4.88 17.27 -7.95
CA ARG A 199 -5.12 18.34 -8.94
C ARG A 199 -3.90 19.24 -9.08
N LYS A 200 -3.34 19.70 -7.95
CA LYS A 200 -2.11 20.51 -7.93
C LYS A 200 -0.92 19.78 -8.53
N ALA A 201 -0.75 18.49 -8.22
CA ALA A 201 0.33 17.68 -8.76
C ALA A 201 0.21 17.47 -10.28
N GLU A 202 -1.00 17.32 -10.80
CA GLU A 202 -1.27 17.17 -12.23
C GLU A 202 -1.01 18.47 -12.99
N GLU A 203 -1.52 19.60 -12.49
CA GLU A 203 -1.23 20.93 -13.04
C GLU A 203 0.27 21.25 -13.04
N ALA A 204 0.99 20.84 -11.99
CA ALA A 204 2.44 21.01 -11.92
C ALA A 204 3.17 20.16 -12.98
N LYS A 205 2.73 18.91 -13.20
CA LYS A 205 3.28 18.03 -14.25
C LYS A 205 3.01 18.59 -15.64
N GLU A 206 1.82 19.13 -15.88
CA GLU A 206 1.46 19.75 -17.16
C GLU A 206 2.32 20.99 -17.44
N LYS A 207 2.49 21.88 -16.45
CA LYS A 207 3.38 23.05 -16.55
C LYS A 207 4.85 22.66 -16.80
N GLN A 208 5.30 21.52 -16.27
CA GLN A 208 6.64 21.00 -16.54
C GLN A 208 6.77 20.41 -17.95
N ARG A 209 5.72 19.76 -18.47
CA ARG A 209 5.67 19.26 -19.85
C ARG A 209 5.63 20.40 -20.87
N ALA A 210 4.89 21.46 -20.60
CA ALA A 210 4.80 22.63 -21.48
C ALA A 210 6.08 23.49 -21.52
N LYS A 211 7.04 23.25 -20.61
CA LYS A 211 8.34 23.93 -20.56
C LYS A 211 9.49 23.13 -21.20
N LYS A 212 9.24 21.89 -21.63
CA LYS A 212 10.19 21.03 -22.36
C LYS A 212 9.87 21.06 -23.85
#